data_AF-A0A6C7XL13-F1
#
_entry.id   AF-A0A6C7XL13-F1
#
_cell.length_a   1.000
_cell.length_b   1.000
_cell.length_c   1.000
_cell.angle_alpha   90.00
_cell.angle_beta   90.00
_cell.angle_gamma   90.00
#
_symmetry.space_group_name_H-M   'P 1'
#
loop_
_entity.id
_entity.type
_entity.pdbx_description
1 polymer ?
#
loop_
_entity_poly.entity_id
_entity_poly.type
_entity_poly.pdbx_seq_one_letter_code
_entity_poly.pdbx_strand_id
1 'polypeptide(L)'
;MHIFILKDTLMNTFNVKELGQVFTPQYIVSDMMNLIQNNGRFLEPSCGDGAFFKNLPSNKVGIEIDKNVINDEQILNIDFFNYPLNEKFDTIVGNPPYVKYQDIKIETKILLKIYNQIFDERSNLY
;
A
#
# COMPACT_ATOMS: atom_id res chain seq x y z
N MET A 1 -12.88 -15.93 -42.12
CA MET A 1 -13.21 -15.11 -40.93
C MET A 1 -12.49 -15.72 -39.74
N HIS A 2 -11.22 -15.36 -39.55
CA HIS A 2 -10.43 -15.81 -38.40
C HIS A 2 -10.63 -14.81 -37.27
N ILE A 3 -11.34 -15.23 -36.22
CA ILE A 3 -11.43 -14.49 -34.98
C ILE A 3 -10.14 -14.79 -34.20
N PHE A 4 -9.28 -13.77 -34.11
CA PHE A 4 -8.21 -13.70 -33.12
C PHE A 4 -8.86 -13.62 -31.73
N ILE A 5 -8.91 -14.74 -31.02
CA ILE A 5 -9.01 -14.71 -29.56
C ILE A 5 -7.57 -14.59 -29.06
N LEU A 6 -7.17 -13.35 -28.75
CA LEU A 6 -5.97 -13.08 -27.97
C LEU A 6 -6.09 -13.83 -26.65
N LYS A 7 -5.46 -15.00 -26.60
CA LYS A 7 -5.10 -15.67 -25.37
C LYS A 7 -4.20 -14.74 -24.56
N ASP A 8 -4.51 -14.65 -23.27
CA ASP A 8 -3.55 -14.36 -22.20
C ASP A 8 -3.08 -12.91 -22.03
N THR A 9 -4.02 -11.97 -21.86
CA THR A 9 -3.77 -10.91 -20.87
C THR A 9 -3.97 -11.56 -19.51
N LEU A 10 -2.88 -12.02 -18.89
CA LEU A 10 -2.87 -12.45 -17.50
C LEU A 10 -3.54 -11.37 -16.65
N MET A 11 -4.81 -11.58 -16.27
CA MET A 11 -5.42 -10.83 -15.19
C MET A 11 -4.61 -11.20 -13.96
N ASN A 12 -3.69 -10.33 -13.54
CA ASN A 12 -3.14 -10.39 -12.19
C ASN A 12 -4.34 -10.36 -11.26
N THR A 13 -4.70 -11.52 -10.73
CA THR A 13 -5.75 -11.63 -9.73
C THR A 13 -5.21 -11.01 -8.45
N PHE A 14 -5.73 -9.84 -8.08
CA PHE A 14 -5.33 -9.16 -6.85
C PHE A 14 -5.47 -10.10 -5.63
N ASN A 15 -4.46 -10.12 -4.77
CA ASN A 15 -4.48 -10.86 -3.52
C ASN A 15 -5.25 -10.08 -2.45
N VAL A 16 -6.57 -10.06 -2.59
CA VAL A 16 -7.47 -9.37 -1.64
C VAL A 16 -7.42 -10.00 -0.25
N LYS A 17 -7.34 -11.33 -0.17
CA LYS A 17 -7.48 -12.04 1.12
C LYS A 17 -6.27 -11.84 2.03
N GLU A 18 -5.07 -12.04 1.51
CA GLU A 18 -3.85 -12.04 2.34
C GLU A 18 -3.18 -10.66 2.38
N LEU A 19 -3.28 -9.89 1.28
CA LEU A 19 -2.62 -8.60 1.15
C LEU A 19 -3.60 -7.42 1.18
N GLY A 20 -4.92 -7.65 1.22
CA GLY A 20 -5.90 -6.56 1.24
C GLY A 20 -5.89 -5.69 -0.02
N GLN A 21 -5.40 -6.20 -1.16
CA GLN A 21 -5.19 -5.41 -2.38
C GLN A 21 -6.51 -4.86 -2.94
N VAL A 22 -6.71 -3.55 -2.80
CA VAL A 22 -7.83 -2.79 -3.35
C VAL A 22 -7.30 -1.48 -3.91
N PHE A 23 -7.29 -1.35 -5.24
CA PHE A 23 -6.70 -0.19 -5.91
C PHE A 23 -7.65 1.01 -5.94
N THR A 24 -7.10 2.19 -5.69
CA THR A 24 -7.86 3.43 -5.55
C THR A 24 -8.15 4.04 -6.93
N PRO A 25 -9.43 4.26 -7.31
CA PRO A 25 -9.76 4.93 -8.55
C PRO A 25 -9.20 6.36 -8.61
N GLN A 26 -8.81 6.83 -9.80
CA GLN A 26 -8.14 8.13 -9.96
C GLN A 26 -8.99 9.33 -9.51
N TYR A 27 -10.32 9.24 -9.58
CA TYR A 27 -11.19 10.31 -9.08
C TYR A 27 -11.11 10.44 -7.55
N ILE A 28 -11.06 9.31 -6.82
CA ILE A 28 -10.86 9.31 -5.36
C ILE A 28 -9.46 9.82 -5.02
N VAL A 29 -8.43 9.42 -5.78
CA VAL A 29 -7.07 9.96 -5.62
C VAL A 29 -7.11 11.49 -5.74
N SER A 30 -7.74 12.02 -6.78
CA SER A 30 -7.87 13.46 -6.98
C SER A 30 -8.58 14.15 -5.81
N ASP A 31 -9.70 13.59 -5.35
CA ASP A 31 -10.48 14.15 -4.24
C ASP A 31 -9.64 14.19 -2.94
N MET A 32 -8.94 13.10 -2.63
CA MET A 32 -8.09 13.01 -1.44
C MET A 32 -6.86 13.92 -1.52
N MET A 33 -6.23 14.05 -2.70
CA MET A 33 -5.10 14.97 -2.91
C MET A 33 -5.53 16.43 -2.68
N ASN A 34 -6.76 16.80 -3.04
CA ASN A 34 -7.30 18.14 -2.82
C ASN A 34 -7.57 18.47 -1.33
N LEU A 35 -7.64 17.46 -0.46
CA LEU A 35 -7.81 17.66 0.99
C LEU A 35 -6.49 17.94 1.71
N ILE A 36 -5.34 17.70 1.06
CA ILE A 36 -4.02 17.88 1.66
C ILE A 36 -3.74 19.38 1.84
N GLN A 37 -3.52 19.79 3.08
CA GLN A 37 -3.15 21.17 3.44
C GLN A 37 -1.68 21.30 3.87
N ASN A 38 -1.08 20.18 4.30
CA ASN A 38 0.31 20.14 4.74
C ASN A 38 1.25 20.14 3.54
N ASN A 39 2.42 20.75 3.74
CA ASN A 39 3.55 20.70 2.83
C ASN A 39 4.72 20.01 3.55
N GLY A 40 5.67 19.46 2.79
CA GLY A 40 6.87 18.86 3.35
C GLY A 40 7.12 17.46 2.81
N ARG A 41 7.49 16.53 3.70
CA ARG A 41 7.80 15.15 3.35
C ARG A 41 6.57 14.27 3.39
N PHE A 42 6.33 13.53 2.31
CA PHE A 42 5.17 12.68 2.12
C PHE A 42 5.50 11.21 2.34
N LEU A 43 4.53 10.46 2.86
CA LEU A 43 4.52 9.01 2.91
C LEU A 43 3.23 8.47 2.30
N GLU A 44 3.36 7.51 1.40
CA GLU A 44 2.27 6.59 1.02
C GLU A 44 2.65 5.17 1.45
N PRO A 45 2.11 4.67 2.56
CA PRO A 45 2.27 3.28 2.95
C PRO A 45 1.33 2.39 2.13
N SER A 46 1.77 1.17 1.79
CA SER A 46 0.98 0.21 1.01
C SER A 46 0.48 0.80 -0.32
N CYS A 47 1.40 1.41 -1.08
CA CYS A 47 1.06 2.25 -2.22
C CYS A 47 0.54 1.48 -3.45
N GLY A 48 0.58 0.14 -3.45
CA GLY A 48 0.10 -0.68 -4.56
C GLY A 48 0.81 -0.32 -5.88
N ASP A 49 0.02 0.05 -6.89
CA ASP A 49 0.53 0.51 -8.18
C ASP A 49 0.98 1.98 -8.21
N GLY A 50 1.02 2.65 -7.05
CA GLY A 50 1.45 4.04 -6.90
C GLY A 50 0.37 5.05 -7.27
N ALA A 51 -0.90 4.73 -7.06
CA ALA A 51 -2.03 5.57 -7.43
C ALA A 51 -1.91 6.99 -6.85
N PHE A 52 -1.53 7.15 -5.57
CA PHE A 52 -1.22 8.47 -5.01
C PHE A 52 0.22 8.87 -5.32
N PHE A 53 1.19 7.95 -5.23
CA PHE A 53 2.64 8.19 -5.29
C PHE A 53 3.04 9.03 -6.49
N LYS A 54 2.50 8.70 -7.67
CA LYS A 54 2.78 9.41 -8.92
C LYS A 54 2.36 10.88 -8.92
N ASN A 55 1.39 11.24 -8.08
CA ASN A 55 0.86 12.60 -7.93
C ASN A 55 1.50 13.37 -6.77
N LEU A 56 2.29 12.71 -5.92
CA LEU A 56 2.94 13.33 -4.77
C LEU A 56 4.17 14.18 -5.18
N PRO A 57 4.48 15.27 -4.43
CA PRO A 57 5.70 16.06 -4.60
C PRO A 57 6.98 15.22 -4.47
N SER A 58 8.11 15.74 -4.96
CA SER A 58 9.37 14.97 -5.03
C SER A 58 9.91 14.48 -3.69
N ASN A 59 9.66 15.18 -2.58
CA ASN A 59 10.07 14.76 -1.24
C ASN A 59 9.08 13.73 -0.66
N LYS A 60 9.15 12.50 -1.14
CA LYS A 60 8.18 11.43 -0.83
C LYS A 60 8.83 10.08 -0.60
N VAL A 61 8.11 9.21 0.11
CA VAL A 61 8.44 7.79 0.29
C VAL A 61 7.19 6.98 -0.03
N GLY A 62 7.34 5.97 -0.90
CA GLY A 62 6.31 4.97 -1.19
C GLY A 62 6.80 3.61 -0.74
N ILE A 63 5.94 2.81 -0.13
CA ILE A 63 6.28 1.47 0.37
C ILE A 63 5.23 0.48 -0.09
N GLU A 64 5.66 -0.64 -0.67
CA GLU A 64 4.76 -1.71 -1.11
C GLU A 64 5.39 -3.08 -0.88
N ILE A 65 4.63 -4.03 -0.32
CA ILE A 65 5.13 -5.35 0.04
C ILE A 65 5.14 -6.30 -1.17
N ASP A 66 4.17 -6.17 -2.08
CA ASP A 66 4.07 -6.99 -3.28
C ASP A 66 4.82 -6.38 -4.46
N LYS A 67 5.98 -6.95 -4.76
CA LYS A 67 6.81 -6.55 -5.89
C LYS A 67 6.07 -6.55 -7.23
N ASN A 68 5.06 -7.40 -7.40
CA ASN A 68 4.38 -7.58 -8.69
C ASN A 68 3.47 -6.42 -9.08
N VAL A 69 3.14 -5.52 -8.14
CA VAL A 69 2.31 -4.34 -8.41
C VAL A 69 3.12 -3.04 -8.48
N ILE A 70 4.41 -3.08 -8.11
CA ILE A 70 5.29 -1.92 -8.13
C ILE A 70 5.63 -1.55 -9.58
N ASN A 71 5.27 -0.33 -9.98
CA ASN A 71 5.55 0.22 -11.32
C ASN A 71 6.56 1.38 -11.33
N ASP A 72 7.08 1.77 -10.16
CA ASP A 72 8.02 2.87 -10.00
C ASP A 72 9.20 2.39 -9.13
N GLU A 73 10.43 2.52 -9.64
CA GLU A 73 11.66 2.07 -8.98
C GLU A 73 11.97 2.87 -7.69
N GLN A 74 11.35 4.03 -7.50
CA GLN A 74 11.48 4.82 -6.26
C GLN A 74 10.70 4.22 -5.08
N ILE A 75 9.77 3.29 -5.34
CA ILE A 75 8.99 2.62 -4.29
C ILE A 75 9.84 1.56 -3.60
N LEU A 76 9.86 1.61 -2.27
CA LEU A 76 10.57 0.64 -1.45
C LEU A 76 9.77 -0.66 -1.38
N ASN A 77 10.36 -1.76 -1.85
CA ASN A 77 9.75 -3.09 -1.73
C ASN A 77 10.05 -3.73 -0.37
N ILE A 78 9.30 -3.34 0.67
CA ILE A 78 9.44 -3.83 2.04
C ILE A 78 8.06 -3.95 2.72
N ASP A 79 8.00 -4.66 3.84
CA ASP A 79 6.87 -4.54 4.78
C ASP A 79 6.93 -3.16 5.47
N PHE A 80 5.82 -2.42 5.48
CA PHE A 80 5.72 -1.11 6.13
C PHE A 80 6.14 -1.15 7.61
N PHE A 81 5.82 -2.24 8.33
CA PHE A 81 6.21 -2.39 9.73
C PHE A 81 7.71 -2.58 9.94
N ASN A 82 8.48 -2.79 8.87
CA ASN A 82 9.95 -2.82 8.89
C ASN A 82 10.58 -1.45 8.59
N TYR A 83 9.78 -0.41 8.32
CA TYR A 83 10.29 0.94 8.07
C TYR A 83 10.75 1.62 9.37
N PRO A 84 11.86 2.39 9.38
CA PRO A 84 12.43 2.93 10.62
C PRO A 84 11.50 3.93 11.35
N LEU A 85 11.32 3.75 12.66
CA LEU A 85 10.41 4.57 13.49
C LEU A 85 10.90 6.00 13.76
N ASN A 86 12.18 6.27 13.53
CA ASN A 86 12.78 7.60 13.65
C ASN A 86 12.46 8.50 12.46
N GLU A 87 11.97 7.94 11.35
CA GLU A 87 11.53 8.72 10.20
C GLU A 87 10.21 9.44 10.52
N LYS A 88 10.11 10.70 10.09
CA LYS A 88 8.93 11.56 10.27
C LYS A 88 8.47 12.14 8.94
N PHE A 89 7.16 12.37 8.85
CA PHE A 89 6.47 12.83 7.66
C PHE A 89 5.47 13.92 8.05
N ASP A 90 5.35 14.93 7.19
CA ASP A 90 4.39 16.02 7.35
C ASP A 90 3.00 15.62 6.82
N THR A 91 2.99 14.73 5.83
CA THR A 91 1.77 14.20 5.20
C THR A 91 1.86 12.70 5.02
N ILE A 92 0.83 11.98 5.46
CA ILE A 92 0.64 10.56 5.15
C ILE A 92 -0.70 10.45 4.41
N VAL A 93 -0.70 9.80 3.24
CA VAL A 93 -1.90 9.61 2.41
C VAL A 93 -1.84 8.23 1.78
N GLY A 94 -2.98 7.59 1.56
CA GLY A 94 -3.05 6.30 0.91
C GLY A 94 -4.36 5.59 1.19
N ASN A 95 -4.47 4.36 0.70
CA ASN A 95 -5.54 3.43 1.02
C ASN A 95 -4.91 2.14 1.59
N PRO A 96 -4.79 2.01 2.92
CA PRO A 96 -4.13 0.86 3.54
C PRO A 96 -4.90 -0.45 3.27
N PRO A 97 -4.23 -1.61 3.41
CA PRO A 97 -4.87 -2.90 3.19
C PRO A 97 -5.78 -3.25 4.37
N TYR A 98 -6.97 -3.78 4.08
CA TYR A 98 -7.91 -4.25 5.09
C TYR A 98 -7.79 -5.77 5.26
N VAL A 99 -6.95 -6.22 6.20
CA VAL A 99 -6.63 -7.65 6.40
C VAL A 99 -7.08 -8.11 7.78
N LYS A 100 -7.81 -9.23 7.83
CA LYS A 100 -8.24 -9.81 9.11
C LYS A 100 -7.04 -10.32 9.88
N TYR A 101 -7.03 -10.21 11.21
CA TYR A 101 -5.90 -10.66 12.03
C TYR A 101 -5.41 -12.08 11.70
N GLN A 102 -6.34 -13.02 11.53
CA GLN A 102 -6.05 -14.42 11.20
C GLN A 102 -5.32 -14.58 9.86
N ASP A 103 -5.56 -13.68 8.90
CA ASP A 103 -5.04 -13.70 7.54
C ASP A 103 -3.72 -12.91 7.42
N ILE A 104 -3.32 -12.14 8.45
CA ILE A 104 -2.01 -11.46 8.48
C ILE A 104 -0.89 -12.50 8.50
N LYS A 105 0.06 -12.34 7.57
CA LYS A 105 1.25 -13.17 7.42
C LYS A 105 2.10 -13.22 8.70
N ILE A 106 2.77 -14.36 8.91
CA ILE A 106 3.54 -14.60 10.14
C ILE A 106 4.73 -13.64 10.27
N GLU A 107 5.35 -13.27 9.15
CA GLU A 107 6.47 -12.33 9.11
C GLU A 107 6.03 -10.95 9.60
N THR A 108 4.89 -10.45 9.10
CA THR A 108 4.27 -9.20 9.55
C THR A 108 3.84 -9.28 11.02
N LYS A 109 3.28 -10.41 11.47
CA LYS A 109 2.94 -10.63 12.90
C LYS A 109 4.16 -10.52 13.81
N ILE A 110 5.34 -10.99 13.37
CA ILE A 110 6.58 -10.85 14.14
C ILE A 110 6.95 -9.38 14.31
N LEU A 111 6.85 -8.57 13.26
CA LEU A 111 7.10 -7.13 13.30
C LEU A 111 6.10 -6.40 14.21
N LEU A 112 4.85 -6.85 14.23
CA LEU A 112 3.79 -6.28 15.05
C LEU A 112 3.93 -6.55 16.55
N LYS A 113 4.77 -7.49 16.99
CA LYS A 113 4.89 -7.89 18.41
C LYS A 113 5.22 -6.73 19.35
N ILE A 114 5.96 -5.73 18.87
CA ILE A 114 6.28 -4.54 19.66
C ILE A 114 5.04 -3.69 20.00
N TYR A 115 3.94 -3.91 19.28
CA TYR A 115 2.65 -3.25 19.45
C TYR A 115 1.59 -4.15 20.11
N ASN A 116 1.97 -5.27 20.74
CA ASN A 116 1.04 -6.25 21.34
C ASN A 116 0.05 -5.68 22.38
N GLN A 117 0.33 -4.50 22.96
CA GLN A 117 -0.64 -3.84 23.85
C GLN A 117 -1.87 -3.32 23.09
N ILE A 118 -1.76 -3.12 21.78
CA ILE A 118 -2.79 -2.57 20.89
C ILE A 118 -3.24 -3.64 19.87
N PHE A 119 -2.36 -4.59 19.52
CA PHE A 119 -2.66 -5.76 18.69
C PHE A 119 -2.94 -6.99 19.58
N ASP A 120 -4.18 -7.12 20.06
CA ASP A 120 -4.64 -8.15 21.01
C ASP A 120 -5.22 -9.42 20.35
N GLU A 121 -4.71 -9.77 19.16
CA GLU A 121 -5.19 -10.87 18.31
C GLU A 121 -6.60 -10.70 17.72
N ARG A 122 -7.28 -9.58 18.04
CA ARG A 122 -8.60 -9.24 17.48
C ARG A 122 -8.53 -8.03 16.55
N SER A 123 -7.45 -7.24 16.65
CA SER A 123 -7.17 -6.10 15.79
C SER A 123 -6.86 -6.54 14.36
N ASN A 124 -7.71 -6.11 13.42
CA ASN A 124 -7.43 -6.22 11.99
C ASN A 124 -6.39 -5.19 11.57
N LEU A 125 -5.68 -5.44 10.49
CA LEU A 125 -4.81 -4.47 9.85
C LEU A 125 -5.66 -3.54 8.97
N TYR A 126 -5.53 -2.23 9.20
CA TYR A 126 -6.09 -1.12 8.42
C TYR A 126 -5.35 0.18 8.77
#